data_AF-A0A316VHT1-F1
#
_entry.id   AF-A0A316VHT1-F1
#
_cell.length_a   1.000
_cell.length_b   1.000
_cell.length_c   1.000
_cell.angle_alpha   90.00
_cell.angle_beta   90.00
_cell.angle_gamma   90.00
#
_symmetry.space_group_name_H-M   'P 1'
#
loop_
_entity.id
_entity.type
_entity.pdbx_description
1 polymer ?
#
loop_
_entity_poly.entity_id
_entity_poly.type
_entity_poly.pdbx_seq_one_letter_code
_entity_poly.pdbx_strand_id
1 'polypeptide(L)'
;SREVVKKVYAIETAEGVGAKVRRSIGTPQLRNFSPFLMLDHFHLSEGDSSAGFPDHPHRGQTTVTYMLDGYFQHEDFMGHSGKIGPGDLQWMIAGRGVMHAEMPLRKDENGNKLPAPDGLQLWVDLPEKHKMDEASYQEYSKDKVPLALPRADQPEETEGKGWKVKVISGKSHGVESPVRTPDRGGCWYFDVTLDYPGARIFQEIPTGYNAFIYTFGSAKVRVGDQSTPSGQKEYEQYNTLVLSNKAQVTDPKVDPSTVPQENGVWIEHAGEEGQEARFVVIAGEPLDQTVFQHGPFVMTSREEIMQTMMDFQSGKNGFERAPGWRSKIG
;
A
#
# COMPACT_ATOMS: atom_id res chain seq x y z
N SER A 1 -11.07 -3.45 19.80
CA SER A 1 -9.91 -3.00 19.00
C SER A 1 -9.16 -4.22 18.49
N ARG A 2 -8.58 -4.14 17.30
CA ARG A 2 -7.57 -5.08 16.83
C ARG A 2 -6.27 -4.92 17.62
N GLU A 3 -5.48 -5.98 17.64
CA GLU A 3 -4.17 -6.08 18.31
C GLU A 3 -3.09 -6.50 17.31
N VAL A 4 -1.81 -6.26 17.62
CA VAL A 4 -0.71 -6.73 16.79
C VAL A 4 -0.46 -8.22 17.04
N VAL A 5 -0.72 -9.04 16.02
CA VAL A 5 -0.49 -10.50 16.08
C VAL A 5 0.86 -10.92 15.50
N LYS A 6 1.48 -10.06 14.68
CA LYS A 6 2.79 -10.33 14.09
C LYS A 6 3.51 -9.03 13.76
N LYS A 7 4.81 -8.98 14.07
CA LYS A 7 5.73 -7.90 13.68
C LYS A 7 6.70 -8.44 12.64
N VAL A 8 6.88 -7.72 11.54
CA VAL A 8 7.80 -8.07 10.46
C VAL A 8 8.64 -6.85 10.13
N TYR A 9 9.96 -6.95 10.34
CA TYR A 9 10.88 -5.88 9.99
C TYR A 9 11.12 -5.88 8.48
N ALA A 10 11.02 -4.70 7.86
CA ALA A 10 11.23 -4.54 6.42
C ALA A 10 12.72 -4.52 6.08
N ILE A 11 13.16 -5.55 5.34
CA ILE A 11 14.57 -5.75 5.00
C ILE A 11 14.92 -5.02 3.69
N GLU A 12 16.13 -4.49 3.62
CA GLU A 12 16.63 -3.91 2.36
C GLU A 12 16.79 -4.99 1.29
N THR A 13 16.22 -4.73 0.12
CA THR A 13 16.19 -5.61 -1.04
C THR A 13 16.56 -4.79 -2.27
N ALA A 14 17.43 -5.33 -3.12
CA ALA A 14 17.73 -4.72 -4.41
C ALA A 14 16.62 -5.05 -5.41
N GLU A 15 16.16 -4.05 -6.15
CA GLU A 15 15.10 -4.17 -7.15
C GLU A 15 15.44 -3.32 -8.38
N GLY A 16 14.73 -3.57 -9.49
CA GLY A 16 14.92 -2.82 -10.74
C GLY A 16 16.38 -2.72 -11.17
N VAL A 17 16.80 -1.51 -11.52
CA VAL A 17 18.21 -1.15 -11.75
C VAL A 17 18.61 -0.16 -10.67
N GLY A 18 19.68 -0.42 -9.93
CA GLY A 18 20.24 0.52 -8.93
C GLY A 18 19.34 0.87 -7.73
N ALA A 19 18.12 0.31 -7.67
CA ALA A 19 17.12 0.65 -6.68
C ALA A 19 17.22 -0.23 -5.42
N LYS A 20 17.03 0.39 -4.26
CA LYS A 20 16.91 -0.29 -2.97
C LYS A 20 15.55 0.03 -2.36
N VAL A 21 14.88 -1.03 -1.91
CA VAL A 21 13.59 -0.95 -1.24
C VAL A 21 13.66 -1.67 0.09
N ARG A 22 12.85 -1.26 1.06
CA ARG A 22 12.59 -2.03 2.28
C ARG A 22 11.33 -2.85 2.04
N ARG A 23 11.48 -4.17 1.90
CA ARG A 23 10.38 -5.10 1.66
C ARG A 23 9.90 -5.76 2.94
N SER A 24 8.58 -5.78 3.14
CA SER A 24 7.95 -6.47 4.27
C SER A 24 7.02 -7.60 3.81
N ILE A 25 5.84 -7.27 3.27
CA ILE A 25 4.94 -8.23 2.62
C ILE A 25 5.63 -8.75 1.35
N GLY A 26 5.55 -10.06 1.11
CA GLY A 26 6.25 -10.75 0.02
C GLY A 26 7.59 -11.37 0.45
N THR A 27 8.16 -10.96 1.59
CA THR A 27 9.29 -11.68 2.20
C THR A 27 8.85 -13.04 2.73
N PRO A 28 9.76 -14.03 2.92
CA PRO A 28 9.43 -15.32 3.53
C PRO A 28 8.72 -15.23 4.88
N GLN A 29 8.94 -14.13 5.63
CA GLN A 29 8.29 -13.91 6.92
C GLN A 29 6.82 -13.55 6.78
N LEU A 30 6.38 -12.99 5.64
CA LEU A 30 5.00 -12.55 5.41
C LEU A 30 4.59 -12.74 3.93
N ARG A 31 4.63 -14.00 3.48
CA ARG A 31 4.01 -14.41 2.21
C ARG A 31 2.53 -14.76 2.43
N ASN A 32 1.75 -14.71 1.35
CA ASN A 32 0.35 -15.15 1.31
C ASN A 32 -0.57 -14.39 2.27
N PHE A 33 -0.33 -13.08 2.46
CA PHE A 33 -1.17 -12.23 3.31
C PHE A 33 -2.28 -11.56 2.51
N SER A 34 -3.25 -12.36 2.07
CA SER A 34 -4.34 -11.93 1.18
C SER A 34 -5.09 -10.69 1.71
N PRO A 35 -5.42 -9.69 0.86
CA PRO A 35 -5.16 -9.63 -0.59
C PRO A 35 -3.79 -9.04 -0.94
N PHE A 36 -2.90 -8.80 0.02
CA PHE A 36 -1.64 -8.11 -0.21
C PHE A 36 -0.55 -9.05 -0.70
N LEU A 37 0.07 -8.68 -1.82
CA LEU A 37 1.10 -9.48 -2.49
C LEU A 37 2.50 -8.98 -2.11
N MET A 38 2.65 -7.66 -2.00
CA MET A 38 3.92 -7.00 -1.75
C MET A 38 3.71 -5.62 -1.13
N LEU A 39 4.61 -5.23 -0.24
CA LEU A 39 4.76 -3.84 0.20
C LEU A 39 6.24 -3.50 0.23
N ASP A 40 6.60 -2.55 -0.62
CA ASP A 40 7.93 -1.96 -0.69
C ASP A 40 7.87 -0.50 -0.27
N HIS A 41 8.81 -0.13 0.59
CA HIS A 41 9.14 1.26 0.87
C HIS A 41 10.44 1.59 0.13
N PHE A 42 10.35 2.32 -0.96
CA PHE A 42 11.50 2.69 -1.76
C PHE A 42 12.12 3.99 -1.27
N HIS A 43 13.45 4.04 -1.28
CA HIS A 43 14.22 5.26 -1.10
C HIS A 43 15.39 5.25 -2.08
N LEU A 44 15.28 6.01 -3.17
CA LEU A 44 16.23 5.96 -4.26
C LEU A 44 17.31 7.03 -4.08
N SER A 45 18.34 6.66 -3.33
CA SER A 45 19.46 7.55 -3.02
C SER A 45 20.12 8.12 -4.27
N GLU A 46 20.79 9.27 -4.09
CA GLU A 46 21.28 10.11 -5.18
C GLU A 46 22.51 9.55 -5.91
N GLY A 47 23.16 8.52 -5.35
CA GLY A 47 24.44 8.01 -5.83
C GLY A 47 24.36 7.25 -7.16
N ASP A 48 23.19 6.77 -7.55
CA ASP A 48 22.97 6.08 -8.82
C ASP A 48 21.88 6.79 -9.64
N SER A 49 22.33 7.51 -10.68
CA SER A 49 21.45 8.25 -11.59
C SER A 49 20.65 7.33 -12.51
N SER A 50 21.01 6.05 -12.62
CA SER A 50 20.27 5.04 -13.37
C SER A 50 19.23 4.32 -12.51
N ALA A 51 19.19 4.61 -11.19
CA ALA A 51 18.30 3.91 -10.28
C ALA A 51 16.82 4.14 -10.63
N GLY A 52 16.05 3.06 -10.75
CA GLY A 52 14.62 3.11 -11.07
C GLY A 52 14.06 1.74 -11.48
N PHE A 53 12.84 1.75 -11.99
CA PHE A 53 12.13 0.56 -12.46
C PHE A 53 11.84 0.73 -13.95
N PRO A 54 12.78 0.33 -14.84
CA PRO A 54 12.60 0.45 -16.29
C PRO A 54 11.49 -0.48 -16.79
N ASP A 55 11.28 -0.54 -18.11
CA ASP A 55 10.22 -1.30 -18.76
C ASP A 55 10.00 -2.70 -18.15
N HIS A 56 8.86 -2.89 -17.49
CA HIS A 56 8.47 -4.15 -16.87
C HIS A 56 6.95 -4.37 -16.97
N PRO A 57 6.49 -5.62 -17.09
CA PRO A 57 5.07 -5.92 -17.21
C PRO A 57 4.41 -6.17 -15.86
N HIS A 58 3.07 -6.11 -15.79
CA HIS A 58 2.23 -6.63 -14.70
C HIS A 58 0.96 -7.28 -15.27
N ARG A 59 0.41 -8.28 -14.58
CA ARG A 59 -0.93 -8.84 -14.85
C ARG A 59 -1.60 -9.36 -13.57
N GLY A 60 -2.90 -9.15 -13.46
CA GLY A 60 -3.75 -9.78 -12.45
C GLY A 60 -3.68 -9.17 -11.05
N GLN A 61 -3.13 -7.97 -10.94
CA GLN A 61 -2.98 -7.23 -9.68
C GLN A 61 -3.24 -5.73 -9.86
N THR A 62 -3.40 -5.04 -8.75
CA THR A 62 -3.34 -3.57 -8.65
C THR A 62 -2.00 -3.17 -8.05
N THR A 63 -1.33 -2.17 -8.63
CA THR A 63 -0.20 -1.50 -8.00
C THR A 63 -0.64 -0.11 -7.51
N VAL A 64 -0.29 0.21 -6.27
CA VAL A 64 -0.59 1.50 -5.65
C VAL A 64 0.73 2.17 -5.31
N THR A 65 1.05 3.26 -6.00
CA THR A 65 2.25 4.07 -5.76
C THR A 65 1.83 5.34 -5.03
N TYR A 66 2.33 5.53 -3.80
CA TYR A 66 2.09 6.71 -2.96
C TYR A 66 3.42 7.36 -2.58
N MET A 67 3.59 8.62 -2.98
CA MET A 67 4.84 9.35 -2.79
C MET A 67 4.87 10.08 -1.44
N LEU A 68 5.93 9.87 -0.66
CA LEU A 68 6.16 10.56 0.60
C LEU A 68 6.98 11.84 0.37
N ASP A 69 8.04 11.76 -0.44
CA ASP A 69 8.86 12.89 -0.90
C ASP A 69 9.52 12.59 -2.26
N GLY A 70 10.04 13.62 -2.93
CA GLY A 70 10.62 13.52 -4.27
C GLY A 70 9.56 13.20 -5.34
N TYR A 71 10.03 12.82 -6.52
CA TYR A 71 9.18 12.69 -7.71
C TYR A 71 9.53 11.46 -8.54
N PHE A 72 8.50 10.83 -9.08
CA PHE A 72 8.60 9.83 -10.14
C PHE A 72 7.96 10.34 -11.42
N GLN A 73 8.42 9.79 -12.54
CA GLN A 73 7.71 9.81 -13.81
C GLN A 73 7.36 8.38 -14.23
N HIS A 74 6.21 8.20 -14.87
CA HIS A 74 5.78 6.91 -15.39
C HIS A 74 5.38 7.04 -16.87
N GLU A 75 5.57 5.96 -17.63
CA GLU A 75 5.18 5.83 -19.03
C GLU A 75 4.77 4.38 -19.30
N ASP A 76 3.65 4.18 -20.00
CA ASP A 76 3.18 2.84 -20.39
C ASP A 76 3.10 2.65 -21.92
N PHE A 77 2.95 1.38 -22.31
CA PHE A 77 2.80 0.99 -23.71
C PHE A 77 1.45 1.36 -24.38
N MET A 78 0.50 1.89 -23.61
CA MET A 78 -0.78 2.41 -24.12
C MET A 78 -0.65 3.91 -24.47
N GLY A 79 0.42 4.56 -24.05
CA GLY A 79 0.73 5.97 -24.26
C GLY A 79 0.35 6.85 -23.08
N HIS A 80 -0.07 6.27 -21.94
CA HIS A 80 -0.30 7.00 -20.71
C HIS A 80 1.03 7.33 -20.03
N SER A 81 1.19 8.57 -19.58
CA SER A 81 2.38 9.02 -18.87
C SER A 81 2.06 10.18 -17.95
N GLY A 82 2.89 10.35 -16.93
CA GLY A 82 2.67 11.37 -15.90
C GLY A 82 3.83 11.48 -14.92
N LYS A 83 3.67 12.42 -13.99
CA LYS A 83 4.59 12.64 -12.87
C LYS A 83 3.81 12.42 -11.58
N ILE A 84 4.43 11.78 -10.59
CA ILE A 84 3.86 11.53 -9.26
C ILE A 84 4.78 12.23 -8.26
N GLY A 85 4.29 13.28 -7.60
CA GLY A 85 5.02 14.08 -6.63
C GLY A 85 4.59 13.84 -5.17
N PRO A 86 5.15 14.58 -4.21
CA PRO A 86 4.91 14.34 -2.78
C PRO A 86 3.44 14.44 -2.39
N GLY A 87 2.91 13.34 -1.85
CA GLY A 87 1.51 13.19 -1.46
C GLY A 87 0.56 12.85 -2.60
N ASP A 88 1.04 12.74 -3.84
CA ASP A 88 0.25 12.26 -4.97
C ASP A 88 0.09 10.73 -4.90
N LEU A 89 -0.97 10.25 -5.56
CA LEU A 89 -1.38 8.86 -5.61
C LEU A 89 -1.56 8.41 -7.05
N GLN A 90 -0.97 7.26 -7.40
CA GLN A 90 -1.35 6.48 -8.56
C GLN A 90 -1.89 5.12 -8.12
N TRP A 91 -3.10 4.81 -8.55
CA TRP A 91 -3.76 3.52 -8.35
C TRP A 91 -3.96 2.86 -9.71
N MET A 92 -3.07 1.94 -10.07
CA MET A 92 -3.06 1.26 -11.36
C MET A 92 -3.62 -0.15 -11.22
N ILE A 93 -4.75 -0.42 -11.86
CA ILE A 93 -5.25 -1.79 -12.06
C ILE A 93 -4.58 -2.33 -13.32
N ALA A 94 -3.69 -3.31 -13.19
CA ALA A 94 -3.00 -3.90 -14.35
C ALA A 94 -3.92 -4.78 -15.21
N GLY A 95 -4.91 -5.44 -14.56
CA GLY A 95 -5.87 -6.31 -15.25
C GLY A 95 -5.17 -7.31 -16.17
N ARG A 96 -5.65 -7.43 -17.41
CA ARG A 96 -5.12 -8.31 -18.46
C ARG A 96 -3.69 -8.00 -18.91
N GLY A 97 -3.07 -6.90 -18.51
CA GLY A 97 -1.69 -6.62 -18.86
C GLY A 97 -1.39 -5.16 -19.04
N VAL A 98 -0.30 -4.72 -18.42
CA VAL A 98 0.35 -3.43 -18.68
C VAL A 98 1.85 -3.65 -18.74
N MET A 99 2.55 -2.95 -19.62
CA MET A 99 4.00 -2.78 -19.54
C MET A 99 4.30 -1.30 -19.39
N HIS A 100 5.09 -0.96 -18.38
CA HIS A 100 5.37 0.42 -18.00
C HIS A 100 6.77 0.57 -17.39
N ALA A 101 7.22 1.81 -17.28
CA ALA A 101 8.40 2.21 -16.53
C ALA A 101 8.00 3.21 -15.44
N GLU A 102 8.69 3.16 -14.30
CA GLU A 102 8.58 4.08 -13.18
C GLU A 102 9.99 4.54 -12.80
N MET A 103 10.33 5.77 -13.16
CA MET A 103 11.70 6.29 -13.05
C MET A 103 11.74 7.56 -12.18
N PRO A 104 12.74 7.73 -11.29
CA PRO A 104 12.99 8.97 -10.56
C PRO A 104 13.09 10.20 -11.45
N LEU A 105 12.38 11.26 -11.09
CA LEU A 105 12.62 12.59 -11.64
C LEU A 105 13.63 13.32 -10.74
N ARG A 106 14.87 13.48 -11.22
CA ARG A 106 15.99 14.03 -10.42
C ARG A 106 16.10 15.56 -10.48
N LYS A 107 15.53 16.18 -11.50
CA LYS A 107 15.55 17.63 -11.70
C LYS A 107 14.18 18.13 -12.15
N ASP A 108 13.85 19.36 -11.74
CA ASP A 108 12.68 20.06 -12.24
C ASP A 108 12.92 20.60 -13.66
N GLU A 109 11.89 21.26 -14.21
CA GLU A 109 11.92 21.84 -15.56
C GLU A 109 12.93 22.99 -15.71
N ASN A 110 13.36 23.60 -14.60
CA ASN A 110 14.39 24.64 -14.56
C ASN A 110 15.80 24.06 -14.33
N GLY A 111 15.92 22.74 -14.20
CA GLY A 111 17.19 22.04 -13.92
C GLY A 111 17.60 22.05 -12.46
N ASN A 112 16.76 22.53 -11.54
CA ASN A 112 17.01 22.46 -10.10
C ASN A 112 16.90 21.02 -9.62
N LYS A 113 17.74 20.65 -8.66
CA LYS A 113 17.75 19.31 -8.07
C LYS A 113 16.47 19.08 -7.25
N LEU A 114 15.82 17.94 -7.49
CA LEU A 114 14.68 17.47 -6.71
C LEU A 114 15.13 16.54 -5.56
N PRO A 115 14.34 16.43 -4.48
CA PRO A 115 14.61 15.47 -3.42
C PRO A 115 14.70 14.02 -3.94
N ALA A 116 15.48 13.19 -3.23
CA ALA A 116 15.53 11.76 -3.52
C ALA A 116 14.12 11.16 -3.36
N PRO A 117 13.62 10.38 -4.35
CA PRO A 117 12.29 9.80 -4.24
C PRO A 117 12.18 8.82 -3.08
N ASP A 118 11.12 9.02 -2.30
CA ASP A 118 10.76 8.26 -1.11
C ASP A 118 9.26 7.98 -1.16
N GLY A 119 8.87 6.72 -1.04
CA GLY A 119 7.48 6.35 -1.22
C GLY A 119 7.19 4.87 -0.99
N LEU A 120 5.90 4.55 -1.10
CA LEU A 120 5.37 3.22 -0.86
C LEU A 120 4.76 2.66 -2.14
N GLN A 121 5.10 1.42 -2.47
CA GLN A 121 4.44 0.66 -3.51
C GLN A 121 3.78 -0.58 -2.89
N LEU A 122 2.45 -0.65 -2.99
CA LEU A 122 1.63 -1.75 -2.51
C LEU A 122 1.10 -2.53 -3.71
N TRP A 123 1.22 -3.85 -3.70
CA TRP A 123 0.53 -4.72 -4.64
C TRP A 123 -0.66 -5.41 -3.97
N VAL A 124 -1.83 -5.27 -4.57
CA VAL A 124 -3.08 -5.87 -4.12
C VAL A 124 -3.57 -6.84 -5.18
N ASP A 125 -3.82 -8.07 -4.78
CA ASP A 125 -4.35 -9.11 -5.65
C ASP A 125 -5.75 -8.72 -6.16
N LEU A 126 -6.01 -9.00 -7.44
CA LEU A 126 -7.35 -8.82 -7.99
C LEU A 126 -8.18 -10.08 -7.76
N PRO A 127 -9.49 -9.94 -7.45
CA PRO A 127 -10.42 -11.06 -7.52
C PRO A 127 -10.33 -11.75 -8.88
N GLU A 128 -10.43 -13.08 -8.91
CA GLU A 128 -10.30 -13.91 -10.12
C GLU A 128 -11.02 -13.31 -11.34
N LYS A 129 -12.29 -12.94 -11.17
CA LYS A 129 -13.14 -12.35 -12.22
C LYS A 129 -12.63 -11.04 -12.82
N HIS A 130 -11.76 -10.32 -12.11
CA HIS A 130 -11.22 -9.01 -12.50
C HIS A 130 -9.77 -9.08 -12.97
N LYS A 131 -9.12 -10.25 -12.90
CA LYS A 131 -7.71 -10.41 -13.32
C LYS A 131 -7.47 -10.17 -14.81
N MET A 132 -8.51 -10.26 -15.63
CA MET A 132 -8.45 -10.07 -17.08
C MET A 132 -9.22 -8.83 -17.56
N ASP A 133 -9.63 -7.94 -16.65
CA ASP A 133 -10.23 -6.66 -17.01
C ASP A 133 -9.23 -5.75 -17.74
N GLU A 134 -9.72 -4.70 -18.39
CA GLU A 134 -8.84 -3.70 -19.00
C GLU A 134 -8.02 -2.97 -17.93
N ALA A 135 -6.77 -2.65 -18.26
CA ALA A 135 -5.95 -1.84 -17.39
C ALA A 135 -6.56 -0.45 -17.20
N SER A 136 -6.47 0.10 -15.99
CA SER A 136 -7.01 1.44 -15.69
C SER A 136 -6.21 2.15 -14.61
N TYR A 137 -6.30 3.48 -14.62
CA TYR A 137 -5.60 4.36 -13.70
C TYR A 137 -6.58 5.24 -12.94
N GLN A 138 -6.32 5.43 -11.66
CA GLN A 138 -6.90 6.51 -10.88
C GLN A 138 -5.76 7.30 -10.24
N GLU A 139 -5.61 8.54 -10.65
CA GLU A 139 -4.50 9.40 -10.26
C GLU A 139 -5.05 10.65 -9.58
N TYR A 140 -4.51 10.95 -8.41
CA TYR A 140 -4.93 12.08 -7.61
C TYR A 140 -3.70 12.84 -7.12
N SER A 141 -3.67 14.14 -7.39
CA SER A 141 -2.68 15.00 -6.75
C SER A 141 -2.97 15.13 -5.25
N LYS A 142 -1.98 15.53 -4.46
CA LYS A 142 -2.08 15.65 -3.00
C LYS A 142 -3.34 16.41 -2.53
N ASP A 143 -3.74 17.45 -3.25
CA ASP A 143 -4.86 18.32 -2.89
C ASP A 143 -6.23 17.69 -3.21
N LYS A 144 -6.22 16.59 -3.97
CA LYS A 144 -7.40 15.77 -4.28
C LYS A 144 -7.52 14.53 -3.40
N VAL A 145 -6.47 14.19 -2.64
CA VAL A 145 -6.55 13.16 -1.61
C VAL A 145 -7.21 13.76 -0.36
N PRO A 146 -8.39 13.28 0.06
CA PRO A 146 -9.11 13.88 1.18
C PRO A 146 -8.34 13.79 2.50
N LEU A 147 -8.45 14.83 3.33
CA LEU A 147 -7.82 14.91 4.64
C LEU A 147 -8.90 14.92 5.73
N ALA A 148 -8.87 13.93 6.62
CA ALA A 148 -9.66 13.93 7.84
C ALA A 148 -8.86 14.57 8.98
N LEU A 149 -9.54 15.43 9.74
CA LEU A 149 -9.00 16.18 10.87
C LEU A 149 -9.92 16.03 12.09
N PRO A 150 -9.39 16.24 13.32
CA PRO A 150 -10.19 16.21 14.53
C PRO A 150 -11.28 17.27 14.48
N ARG A 151 -12.50 16.92 14.92
CA ARG A 151 -13.58 17.91 15.08
C ARG A 151 -13.21 18.92 16.14
N ALA A 152 -13.72 20.15 16.03
CA ALA A 152 -13.41 21.22 16.98
C ALA A 152 -13.69 20.85 18.44
N ASP A 153 -14.73 20.06 18.68
CA ASP A 153 -15.25 19.61 19.97
C ASP A 153 -14.88 18.16 20.33
N GLN A 154 -13.94 17.53 19.62
CA GLN A 154 -13.52 16.15 19.88
C GLN A 154 -12.97 16.01 21.32
N PRO A 155 -13.58 15.18 22.19
CA PRO A 155 -13.11 15.00 23.57
C PRO A 155 -11.75 14.33 23.64
N GLU A 156 -10.87 14.80 24.54
CA GLU A 156 -9.53 14.22 24.77
C GLU A 156 -9.60 12.76 25.25
N GLU A 157 -10.66 12.37 25.94
CA GLU A 157 -10.86 11.02 26.45
C GLU A 157 -11.14 9.99 25.34
N THR A 158 -11.48 10.47 24.14
CA THR A 158 -11.66 9.63 22.94
C THR A 158 -10.39 9.64 22.09
N GLU A 159 -10.27 10.55 21.15
CA GLU A 159 -9.10 10.71 20.26
C GLU A 159 -8.44 12.07 20.44
N GLY A 160 -9.14 13.03 21.06
CA GLY A 160 -8.63 14.39 21.26
C GLY A 160 -8.21 15.08 19.97
N LYS A 161 -7.02 15.67 20.01
CA LYS A 161 -6.38 16.42 18.92
C LYS A 161 -5.06 15.73 18.54
N GLY A 162 -4.36 16.31 17.56
CA GLY A 162 -3.00 15.88 17.20
C GLY A 162 -2.95 14.66 16.30
N TRP A 163 -4.05 14.30 15.62
CA TRP A 163 -4.05 13.31 14.56
C TRP A 163 -4.48 13.93 13.23
N LYS A 164 -3.96 13.41 12.12
CA LYS A 164 -4.37 13.76 10.75
C LYS A 164 -4.39 12.49 9.91
N VAL A 165 -5.39 12.32 9.05
CA VAL A 165 -5.49 11.14 8.17
C VAL A 165 -5.71 11.57 6.73
N LYS A 166 -4.74 11.30 5.85
CA LYS A 166 -4.97 11.30 4.41
C LYS A 166 -5.69 10.01 4.02
N VAL A 167 -6.89 10.16 3.48
CA VAL A 167 -7.77 9.04 3.11
C VAL A 167 -7.47 8.65 1.66
N ILE A 168 -6.43 7.84 1.47
CA ILE A 168 -5.98 7.36 0.15
C ILE A 168 -7.07 6.50 -0.48
N SER A 169 -7.62 5.52 0.26
CA SER A 169 -8.81 4.76 -0.14
C SER A 169 -9.64 4.34 1.08
N GLY A 170 -10.95 4.19 0.90
CA GLY A 170 -11.88 3.88 1.99
C GLY A 170 -12.44 5.11 2.69
N LYS A 171 -12.77 4.98 3.98
CA LYS A 171 -13.40 6.03 4.78
C LYS A 171 -12.77 6.13 6.17
N SER A 172 -12.54 7.35 6.64
CA SER A 172 -12.05 7.63 7.98
C SER A 172 -12.73 8.88 8.53
N HIS A 173 -13.29 8.79 9.74
CA HIS A 173 -13.89 9.93 10.46
C HIS A 173 -14.94 10.71 9.64
N GLY A 174 -15.72 10.00 8.82
CA GLY A 174 -16.75 10.60 7.97
C GLY A 174 -16.25 11.14 6.62
N VAL A 175 -14.93 11.18 6.39
CA VAL A 175 -14.31 11.57 5.12
C VAL A 175 -14.04 10.32 4.27
N GLU A 176 -14.40 10.36 3.00
CA GLU A 176 -14.34 9.22 2.08
C GLU A 176 -13.51 9.54 0.83
N SER A 177 -12.68 8.58 0.41
CA SER A 177 -11.87 8.69 -0.80
C SER A 177 -12.69 8.52 -2.08
N PRO A 178 -12.34 9.24 -3.17
CA PRO A 178 -12.92 8.99 -4.49
C PRO A 178 -12.40 7.69 -5.13
N VAL A 179 -11.33 7.06 -4.62
CA VAL A 179 -10.78 5.81 -5.16
C VAL A 179 -11.86 4.72 -5.17
N ARG A 180 -11.93 3.99 -6.29
CA ARG A 180 -12.82 2.85 -6.49
C ARG A 180 -12.00 1.58 -6.66
N THR A 181 -12.46 0.52 -6.03
CA THR A 181 -11.90 -0.82 -6.19
C THR A 181 -12.90 -1.72 -6.91
N PRO A 182 -12.45 -2.76 -7.63
CA PRO A 182 -13.33 -3.75 -8.21
C PRO A 182 -14.21 -4.42 -7.15
N ASP A 183 -15.34 -5.00 -7.58
CA ASP A 183 -16.22 -5.74 -6.68
C ASP A 183 -15.48 -6.91 -6.05
N ARG A 184 -15.67 -7.11 -4.74
CA ARG A 184 -14.94 -8.09 -3.90
C ARG A 184 -13.42 -7.86 -3.81
N GLY A 185 -12.92 -6.69 -4.25
CA GLY A 185 -11.51 -6.30 -4.21
C GLY A 185 -11.24 -5.10 -3.29
N GLY A 186 -12.02 -4.95 -2.21
CA GLY A 186 -11.95 -3.78 -1.34
C GLY A 186 -10.57 -3.59 -0.71
N CYS A 187 -10.02 -2.38 -0.79
CA CYS A 187 -8.77 -2.01 -0.12
C CYS A 187 -8.88 -0.60 0.44
N TRP A 188 -8.73 -0.45 1.75
CA TRP A 188 -8.66 0.80 2.48
C TRP A 188 -7.19 1.10 2.80
N TYR A 189 -6.80 2.35 2.60
CA TYR A 189 -5.42 2.81 2.73
C TYR A 189 -5.47 4.21 3.35
N PHE A 190 -4.79 4.37 4.47
CA PHE A 190 -4.69 5.63 5.19
C PHE A 190 -3.23 5.98 5.45
N ASP A 191 -2.83 7.23 5.23
CA ASP A 191 -1.57 7.80 5.71
C ASP A 191 -1.89 8.69 6.92
N VAL A 192 -1.38 8.29 8.08
CA VAL A 192 -1.73 8.84 9.38
C VAL A 192 -0.52 9.51 10.01
N THR A 193 -0.72 10.73 10.49
CA THR A 193 0.25 11.47 11.30
C THR A 193 -0.32 11.69 12.69
N LEU A 194 0.49 11.41 13.71
CA LEU A 194 0.26 11.81 15.09
C LEU A 194 1.32 12.85 15.47
N ASP A 195 0.88 14.03 15.91
CA ASP A 195 1.72 15.24 15.99
C ASP A 195 2.61 15.31 17.25
N TYR A 196 2.27 14.60 18.32
CA TYR A 196 3.00 14.65 19.60
C TYR A 196 2.83 13.36 20.44
N PRO A 197 3.73 13.05 21.38
CA PRO A 197 3.60 11.91 22.29
C PRO A 197 2.28 11.86 23.06
N GLY A 198 1.63 10.71 23.05
CA GLY A 198 0.30 10.53 23.66
C GLY A 198 -0.88 10.92 22.76
N ALA A 199 -0.66 11.61 21.62
CA ALA A 199 -1.70 11.74 20.61
C ALA A 199 -2.12 10.35 20.12
N ARG A 200 -3.43 10.13 19.94
CA ARG A 200 -3.97 8.81 19.60
C ARG A 200 -5.16 8.90 18.67
N ILE A 201 -5.43 7.81 17.96
CA ILE A 201 -6.54 7.69 17.01
C ILE A 201 -7.10 6.26 17.02
N PHE A 202 -8.41 6.15 16.82
CA PHE A 202 -9.07 4.91 16.49
C PHE A 202 -9.41 4.88 15.00
N GLN A 203 -8.64 4.12 14.23
CA GLN A 203 -8.94 3.95 12.81
C GLN A 203 -9.93 2.80 12.62
N GLU A 204 -11.14 3.13 12.14
CA GLU A 204 -12.13 2.15 11.73
C GLU A 204 -11.58 1.27 10.59
N ILE A 205 -11.84 -0.03 10.69
CA ILE A 205 -11.46 -1.04 9.69
C ILE A 205 -12.66 -1.97 9.51
N PRO A 206 -13.08 -2.28 8.26
CA PRO A 206 -14.18 -3.21 8.04
C PRO A 206 -13.93 -4.55 8.72
N THR A 207 -14.96 -5.06 9.40
CA THR A 207 -14.94 -6.41 9.98
C THR A 207 -14.59 -7.43 8.89
N GLY A 208 -13.72 -8.39 9.21
CA GLY A 208 -13.32 -9.45 8.29
C GLY A 208 -12.18 -9.08 7.34
N TYR A 209 -11.81 -7.79 7.23
CA TYR A 209 -10.67 -7.38 6.41
C TYR A 209 -9.35 -7.79 7.08
N ASN A 210 -8.39 -8.28 6.30
CA ASN A 210 -7.02 -8.39 6.75
C ASN A 210 -6.39 -7.01 6.79
N ALA A 211 -5.64 -6.69 7.83
CA ALA A 211 -5.11 -5.34 8.03
C ALA A 211 -3.71 -5.35 8.62
N PHE A 212 -2.96 -4.30 8.31
CA PHE A 212 -1.64 -4.06 8.85
C PHE A 212 -1.34 -2.57 9.00
N ILE A 213 -0.34 -2.26 9.82
CA ILE A 213 0.25 -0.93 9.94
C ILE A 213 1.69 -1.01 9.43
N TYR A 214 2.13 -0.04 8.65
CA TYR A 214 3.55 0.10 8.31
C TYR A 214 4.08 1.44 8.84
N THR A 215 5.08 1.38 9.72
CA THR A 215 5.72 2.54 10.33
C THR A 215 6.95 2.96 9.52
N PHE A 216 7.21 4.26 9.40
CA PHE A 216 8.39 4.80 8.70
C PHE A 216 8.85 6.11 9.35
N GLY A 217 10.03 6.60 8.93
CA GLY A 217 10.76 7.79 9.40
C GLY A 217 10.47 8.23 10.84
N SER A 218 11.33 7.99 11.82
CA SER A 218 11.14 8.34 13.26
C SER A 218 9.89 7.84 13.98
N ALA A 219 8.88 7.26 13.31
CA ALA A 219 7.68 6.82 13.98
C ALA A 219 7.95 5.76 15.07
N LYS A 220 7.40 6.01 16.25
CA LYS A 220 7.33 5.07 17.36
C LYS A 220 5.91 5.07 17.91
N VAL A 221 5.25 3.91 17.88
CA VAL A 221 3.81 3.80 18.18
C VAL A 221 3.49 2.67 19.14
N ARG A 222 2.39 2.81 19.88
CA ARG A 222 1.69 1.70 20.56
C ARG A 222 0.43 1.36 19.79
N VAL A 223 0.08 0.08 19.69
CA VAL A 223 -1.03 -0.40 18.86
C VAL A 223 -1.90 -1.37 19.63
N GLY A 224 -3.21 -1.12 19.63
CA GLY A 224 -4.20 -1.86 20.40
C GLY A 224 -4.68 -1.09 21.62
N ASP A 225 -5.59 -1.70 22.38
CA ASP A 225 -6.10 -1.10 23.60
C ASP A 225 -5.01 -1.06 24.68
N GLN A 226 -4.80 0.09 25.34
CA GLN A 226 -3.79 0.28 26.39
C GLN A 226 -3.95 -0.70 27.56
N SER A 227 -5.16 -1.23 27.79
CA SER A 227 -5.39 -2.26 28.81
C SER A 227 -4.82 -3.64 28.42
N THR A 228 -4.37 -3.82 27.18
CA THR A 228 -3.85 -5.08 26.64
C THR A 228 -2.31 -5.07 26.58
N PRO A 229 -1.64 -6.24 26.65
CA PRO A 229 -0.19 -6.31 26.47
C PRO A 229 0.29 -5.74 25.13
N SER A 230 -0.53 -5.86 24.08
CA SER A 230 -0.21 -5.31 22.75
C SER A 230 -0.21 -3.78 22.75
N GLY A 231 -1.18 -3.15 23.41
CA GLY A 231 -1.29 -1.70 23.54
C GLY A 231 -0.25 -1.07 24.46
N GLN A 232 0.52 -1.88 25.20
CA GLN A 232 1.67 -1.41 26.00
C GLN A 232 3.00 -1.54 25.25
N LYS A 233 3.04 -2.30 24.15
CA LYS A 233 4.27 -2.53 23.40
C LYS A 233 4.51 -1.41 22.39
N GLU A 234 5.76 -0.95 22.37
CA GLU A 234 6.22 0.05 21.44
C GLU A 234 6.80 -0.58 20.16
N TYR A 235 6.47 0.02 19.03
CA TYR A 235 6.90 -0.41 17.71
C TYR A 235 7.54 0.76 16.97
N GLU A 236 8.79 0.58 16.57
CA GLU A 236 9.58 1.57 15.85
C GLU A 236 9.35 1.50 14.33
N GLN A 237 9.96 2.42 13.59
CA GLN A 237 9.95 2.49 12.13
C GLN A 237 10.38 1.19 11.42
N TYR A 238 9.98 1.09 10.15
CA TYR A 238 10.24 0.01 9.21
C TYR A 238 9.69 -1.35 9.65
N ASN A 239 8.59 -1.34 10.41
CA ASN A 239 7.90 -2.55 10.80
C ASN A 239 6.51 -2.60 10.18
N THR A 240 6.19 -3.75 9.58
CA THR A 240 4.81 -4.15 9.28
C THR A 240 4.24 -4.86 10.49
N LEU A 241 3.19 -4.29 11.06
CA LEU A 241 2.45 -4.79 12.21
C LEU A 241 1.15 -5.39 11.71
N VAL A 242 1.09 -6.71 11.59
CA VAL A 242 -0.13 -7.42 11.18
C VAL A 242 -1.13 -7.36 12.33
N LEU A 243 -2.34 -6.93 12.02
CA LEU A 243 -3.42 -6.78 12.98
C LEU A 243 -4.27 -8.05 13.06
N SER A 244 -4.87 -8.30 14.22
CA SER A 244 -5.83 -9.37 14.39
C SER A 244 -7.05 -9.21 13.47
N ASN A 245 -7.63 -10.34 13.09
CA ASN A 245 -8.86 -10.43 12.32
C ASN A 245 -9.73 -11.58 12.87
N LYS A 246 -10.30 -11.40 14.06
CA LYS A 246 -11.10 -12.45 14.73
C LYS A 246 -12.39 -12.80 13.99
N ALA A 247 -12.91 -11.92 13.14
CA ALA A 247 -14.11 -12.19 12.36
C ALA A 247 -13.91 -13.22 11.23
N GLN A 248 -12.65 -13.49 10.85
CA GLN A 248 -12.29 -14.56 9.93
C GLN A 248 -12.22 -15.95 10.58
N VAL A 249 -12.86 -16.18 11.74
CA VAL A 249 -12.92 -17.53 12.32
C VAL A 249 -13.67 -18.45 11.34
N THR A 250 -12.87 -19.28 10.66
CA THR A 250 -13.22 -20.28 9.65
C THR A 250 -13.72 -21.59 10.25
N ASP A 251 -14.02 -21.64 11.55
CA ASP A 251 -14.67 -22.81 12.13
C ASP A 251 -16.19 -22.66 11.96
N PRO A 252 -16.82 -23.44 11.05
CA PRO A 252 -18.27 -23.39 10.84
C PRO A 252 -19.09 -23.77 12.08
N LYS A 253 -18.46 -24.19 13.18
CA LYS A 253 -19.10 -24.47 14.47
C LYS A 253 -19.15 -23.27 15.41
N VAL A 254 -18.48 -22.17 15.10
CA VAL A 254 -18.48 -20.96 15.94
C VAL A 254 -19.64 -20.06 15.54
N ASP A 255 -20.51 -19.75 16.49
CA ASP A 255 -21.61 -18.81 16.30
C ASP A 255 -21.04 -17.40 16.01
N PRO A 256 -21.32 -16.80 14.85
CA PRO A 256 -20.83 -15.46 14.49
C PRO A 256 -21.21 -14.36 15.49
N SER A 257 -22.31 -14.53 16.25
CA SER A 257 -22.73 -13.59 17.29
C SER A 257 -21.85 -13.63 18.55
N THR A 258 -21.06 -14.70 18.71
CA THR A 258 -20.12 -14.88 19.83
C THR A 258 -18.71 -14.39 19.53
N VAL A 259 -18.44 -13.99 18.29
CA VAL A 259 -17.12 -13.52 17.86
C VAL A 259 -16.98 -12.02 18.21
N PRO A 260 -15.95 -11.63 18.99
CA PRO A 260 -15.66 -10.23 19.24
C PRO A 260 -15.48 -9.46 17.93
N GLN A 261 -16.28 -8.41 17.74
CA GLN A 261 -16.19 -7.56 16.56
C GLN A 261 -14.98 -6.63 16.67
N GLU A 262 -13.98 -6.88 15.84
CA GLU A 262 -12.78 -6.06 15.72
C GLU A 262 -12.93 -5.05 14.57
N ASN A 263 -13.67 -3.98 14.82
CA ASN A 263 -14.09 -2.96 13.83
C ASN A 263 -13.08 -1.82 13.61
N GLY A 264 -11.86 -1.94 14.12
CA GLY A 264 -10.85 -0.89 14.04
C GLY A 264 -9.70 -1.13 15.01
N VAL A 265 -8.76 -0.19 15.05
CA VAL A 265 -7.52 -0.29 15.82
C VAL A 265 -7.19 1.03 16.49
N TRP A 266 -6.80 0.98 17.76
CA TRP A 266 -6.18 2.11 18.45
C TRP A 266 -4.69 2.20 18.10
N ILE A 267 -4.22 3.41 17.78
CA ILE A 267 -2.80 3.74 17.65
C ILE A 267 -2.49 4.98 18.47
N GLU A 268 -1.38 4.97 19.19
CA GLU A 268 -0.88 6.09 19.98
C GLU A 268 0.59 6.38 19.65
N HIS A 269 0.94 7.67 19.65
CA HIS A 269 2.31 8.13 19.53
C HIS A 269 3.12 7.82 20.80
N ALA A 270 4.18 7.05 20.65
CA ALA A 270 5.09 6.65 21.74
C ALA A 270 6.53 7.14 21.56
N GLY A 271 6.76 8.05 20.60
CA GLY A 271 8.04 8.73 20.39
C GLY A 271 8.30 9.86 21.38
N GLU A 272 9.29 10.70 21.05
CA GLU A 272 9.75 11.80 21.89
C GLU A 272 9.09 13.14 21.51
N GLU A 273 9.16 14.12 22.41
CA GLU A 273 8.61 15.46 22.17
C GLU A 273 9.27 16.12 20.94
N GLY A 274 8.47 16.78 20.10
CA GLY A 274 8.96 17.39 18.86
C GLY A 274 9.19 16.41 17.70
N GLN A 275 8.91 15.12 17.88
CA GLN A 275 8.81 14.14 16.80
C GLN A 275 7.34 13.89 16.48
N GLU A 276 7.05 13.71 15.19
CA GLU A 276 5.77 13.16 14.73
C GLU A 276 5.91 11.65 14.51
N ALA A 277 4.81 10.91 14.66
CA ALA A 277 4.73 9.52 14.26
C ALA A 277 3.86 9.41 13.01
N ARG A 278 4.50 9.05 11.90
CA ARG A 278 3.85 8.83 10.62
C ARG A 278 3.87 7.36 10.23
N PHE A 279 2.71 6.85 9.81
CA PHE A 279 2.53 5.45 9.45
C PHE A 279 1.34 5.31 8.52
N VAL A 280 1.29 4.19 7.81
CA VAL A 280 0.10 3.84 7.02
C VAL A 280 -0.70 2.73 7.70
N VAL A 281 -2.02 2.83 7.63
CA VAL A 281 -2.95 1.77 8.03
C VAL A 281 -3.63 1.26 6.76
N ILE A 282 -3.47 -0.03 6.47
CA ILE A 282 -3.98 -0.63 5.23
C ILE A 282 -4.80 -1.86 5.58
N ALA A 283 -5.99 -1.96 5.01
CA ALA A 283 -6.91 -3.07 5.22
C ALA A 283 -7.57 -3.52 3.92
N GLY A 284 -7.63 -4.82 3.66
CA GLY A 284 -8.10 -5.38 2.41
C GLY A 284 -9.06 -6.54 2.63
N GLU A 285 -10.05 -6.64 1.74
CA GLU A 285 -10.97 -7.77 1.69
C GLU A 285 -10.18 -9.03 1.30
N PRO A 286 -10.11 -10.05 2.17
CA PRO A 286 -9.34 -11.23 1.87
C PRO A 286 -10.05 -12.03 0.77
N LEU A 287 -9.28 -12.45 -0.22
CA LEU A 287 -9.77 -13.26 -1.32
C LEU A 287 -9.68 -14.73 -0.96
N ASP A 288 -10.81 -15.43 -1.07
CA ASP A 288 -10.87 -16.90 -1.00
C ASP A 288 -10.53 -17.47 -2.38
N GLN A 289 -9.28 -17.31 -2.79
CA GLN A 289 -8.76 -17.80 -4.06
C GLN A 289 -7.31 -18.26 -3.90
N THR A 290 -6.88 -19.16 -4.79
CA THR A 290 -5.47 -19.56 -4.83
C THR A 290 -4.65 -18.46 -5.47
N VAL A 291 -3.46 -18.18 -4.94
CA VAL A 291 -2.52 -17.20 -5.50
C VAL A 291 -1.33 -17.92 -6.10
N PHE A 292 -1.16 -17.82 -7.41
CA PHE A 292 0.07 -18.18 -8.11
C PHE A 292 0.76 -16.91 -8.58
N GLN A 293 1.92 -16.63 -8.01
CA GLN A 293 2.75 -15.49 -8.39
C GLN A 293 4.05 -15.97 -9.05
N HIS A 294 4.35 -15.43 -10.22
CA HIS A 294 5.62 -15.61 -10.91
C HIS A 294 6.15 -14.25 -11.39
N GLY A 295 7.08 -13.67 -10.60
CA GLY A 295 7.54 -12.30 -10.83
C GLY A 295 6.37 -11.32 -10.75
N PRO A 296 6.10 -10.53 -11.81
CA PRO A 296 5.03 -9.53 -11.83
C PRO A 296 3.67 -10.06 -12.32
N PHE A 297 3.55 -11.37 -12.52
CA PHE A 297 2.31 -12.02 -12.95
C PHE A 297 1.67 -12.75 -11.79
N VAL A 298 0.39 -12.44 -11.52
CA VAL A 298 -0.37 -13.03 -10.43
C VAL A 298 -1.71 -13.55 -10.92
N MET A 299 -1.86 -14.87 -10.96
CA MET A 299 -3.06 -15.57 -11.43
C MET A 299 -3.54 -16.59 -10.39
N THR A 300 -4.63 -17.31 -10.71
CA THR A 300 -5.29 -18.27 -9.81
C THR A 300 -4.87 -19.73 -10.03
N SER A 301 -4.14 -20.02 -11.10
CA SER A 301 -3.60 -21.35 -11.43
C SER A 301 -2.21 -21.30 -12.08
N ARG A 302 -1.52 -22.45 -12.11
CA ARG A 302 -0.22 -22.57 -12.80
C ARG A 302 -0.38 -22.42 -14.31
N GLU A 303 -1.46 -22.96 -14.85
CA GLU A 303 -1.82 -22.93 -16.25
C GLU A 303 -2.00 -21.49 -16.73
N GLU A 304 -2.68 -20.65 -15.96
CA GLU A 304 -2.85 -19.22 -16.26
C GLU A 304 -1.53 -18.44 -16.19
N ILE A 305 -0.64 -18.79 -15.27
CA ILE A 305 0.72 -18.20 -15.24
C ILE A 305 1.50 -18.59 -16.49
N MET A 306 1.47 -19.86 -16.89
CA MET A 306 2.12 -20.32 -18.12
C MET A 306 1.54 -19.59 -19.34
N GLN A 307 0.21 -19.47 -19.42
CA GLN A 307 -0.45 -18.72 -20.49
C GLN A 307 -0.06 -17.25 -20.48
N THR A 308 0.02 -16.61 -19.31
CA THR A 308 0.43 -15.20 -19.17
C THR A 308 1.85 -14.97 -19.67
N MET A 309 2.78 -15.88 -19.38
CA MET A 309 4.14 -15.79 -19.93
C MET A 309 4.14 -15.92 -21.46
N MET A 310 3.35 -16.82 -22.04
CA MET A 310 3.21 -16.95 -23.49
C MET A 310 2.56 -15.71 -24.13
N ASP A 311 1.54 -15.15 -23.49
CA ASP A 311 0.86 -13.94 -23.92
C ASP A 311 1.82 -12.75 -23.97
N PHE A 312 2.62 -12.56 -22.91
CA PHE A 312 3.62 -11.50 -22.87
C PHE A 312 4.71 -11.69 -23.95
N GLN A 313 5.26 -12.90 -24.08
CA GLN A 313 6.29 -13.20 -25.08
C GLN A 313 5.81 -13.07 -26.53
N SER A 314 4.54 -13.41 -26.79
CA SER A 314 3.95 -13.37 -28.13
C SER A 314 3.19 -12.07 -28.44
N GLY A 315 3.09 -11.15 -27.47
CA GLY A 315 2.35 -9.89 -27.59
C GLY A 315 0.86 -10.11 -27.84
N LYS A 316 0.18 -10.86 -26.98
CA LYS A 316 -1.25 -11.21 -27.12
C LYS A 316 -2.03 -10.98 -25.84
N ASN A 317 -3.36 -10.98 -25.97
CA ASN A 317 -4.32 -11.02 -24.87
C ASN A 317 -4.10 -9.92 -23.83
N GLY A 318 -3.86 -8.69 -24.26
CA GLY A 318 -3.55 -7.55 -23.40
C GLY A 318 -2.11 -7.04 -23.52
N PHE A 319 -1.20 -7.81 -24.12
CA PHE A 319 0.19 -7.40 -24.37
C PHE A 319 0.49 -7.06 -25.84
N GLU A 320 -0.51 -6.77 -26.67
CA GLU A 320 -0.35 -6.50 -28.11
C GLU A 320 0.63 -5.38 -28.42
N ARG A 321 0.80 -4.44 -27.49
CA ARG A 321 1.71 -3.30 -27.63
C ARG A 321 3.09 -3.54 -27.03
N ALA A 322 3.33 -4.67 -26.37
CA ALA A 322 4.62 -4.95 -25.75
C ALA A 322 5.74 -5.21 -26.77
N PRO A 323 5.53 -5.98 -27.88
CA PRO A 323 6.61 -6.25 -28.82
C PRO A 323 7.19 -4.97 -29.45
N GLY A 324 8.47 -4.71 -29.17
CA GLY A 324 9.20 -3.58 -29.74
C GLY A 324 8.91 -2.22 -29.08
N TRP A 325 7.98 -2.15 -28.12
CA TRP A 325 7.82 -0.93 -27.32
C TRP A 325 9.01 -0.74 -26.40
N ARG A 326 9.40 0.53 -26.23
CA ARG A 326 10.37 0.97 -25.25
C ARG A 326 9.92 2.30 -24.68
N SER A 327 9.94 2.46 -23.36
CA SER A 327 9.72 3.78 -22.79
C SER A 327 10.84 4.73 -23.17
N LYS A 328 10.58 6.03 -23.08
CA LYS A 328 11.61 7.08 -23.24
C LYS A 328 12.40 7.29 -21.97
N ILE A 329 11.85 6.86 -20.83
CA ILE A 329 12.34 7.18 -19.49
C ILE A 329 13.23 6.08 -18.91
N GLY A 330 13.11 4.84 -19.38
CA GLY A 330 13.80 3.63 -18.89
C GLY A 330 14.75 2.99 -19.88
#